data_AF-A0A927H4B8-F1
#
_entry.id   AF-A0A927H4B8-F1
#
_cell.length_a   1.000
_cell.length_b   1.000
_cell.length_c   1.000
_cell.angle_alpha   90.00
_cell.angle_beta   90.00
_cell.angle_gamma   90.00
#
_symmetry.space_group_name_H-M   'P 1'
#
loop_
_entity.id
_entity.type
_entity.pdbx_description
1 polymer ?
#
loop_
_entity_poly.entity_id
_entity_poly.type
_entity_poly.pdbx_seq_one_letter_code
_entity_poly.pdbx_strand_id
1 'polypeptide(L)' 'MKAGGEAFLVHLIFQRHHIPPDETYNKDEGTKRFMYASMMLQLEEEAKARREERQAARRMKS' A
#
# COMPACT_ATOMS: atom_id res chain seq x y z
N MET A 1 21.64 5.82 -11.37
CA MET A 1 20.18 5.80 -11.18
C MET A 1 19.90 5.78 -9.68
N LYS A 2 19.08 6.68 -9.14
CA LYS A 2 18.71 6.58 -7.71
C LYS A 2 17.82 5.34 -7.55
N ALA A 3 18.26 4.38 -6.75
CA ALA A 3 17.38 3.34 -6.24
C ALA A 3 16.25 4.02 -5.45
N GLY A 4 15.00 3.85 -5.85
CA GLY A 4 13.84 4.39 -5.12
C GLY A 4 13.01 5.49 -5.80
N GLY A 5 12.87 5.50 -7.13
CA GLY A 5 11.89 6.37 -7.82
C GLY A 5 10.43 5.89 -7.66
N GLU A 6 9.48 6.65 -8.21
CA GLU A 6 8.04 6.34 -8.15
C GLU A 6 7.69 4.92 -8.63
N ALA A 7 8.26 4.48 -9.75
CA ALA A 7 8.07 3.13 -10.27
C ALA A 7 8.50 2.03 -9.27
N PHE A 8 9.54 2.29 -8.48
CA PHE A 8 9.97 1.36 -7.42
C PHE A 8 8.98 1.32 -6.26
N LEU A 9 8.43 2.47 -5.86
CA LEU A 9 7.38 2.52 -4.82
C LEU A 9 6.13 1.77 -5.25
N VAL A 10 5.71 1.96 -6.51
CA VAL A 10 4.57 1.24 -7.10
C VAL A 10 4.85 -0.27 -7.15
N HIS A 11 6.07 -0.68 -7.52
CA HIS A 11 6.48 -2.09 -7.47
C HIS A 11 6.36 -2.69 -6.06
N LEU A 12 6.74 -1.96 -5.01
CA LEU A 12 6.60 -2.43 -3.63
C LEU A 12 5.14 -2.59 -3.20
N ILE A 13 4.25 -1.71 -3.66
CA ILE A 13 2.81 -1.82 -3.40
C ILE A 13 2.28 -3.11 -4.04
N PHE A 14 2.59 -3.34 -5.32
CA PHE A 14 2.21 -4.58 -6.01
C PHE A 14 2.74 -5.84 -5.31
N GLN A 15 4.00 -5.84 -4.87
CA GLN A 15 4.55 -6.94 -4.08
C GLN A 15 3.80 -7.16 -2.76
N ARG A 16 3.46 -6.08 -2.05
CA ARG A 16 2.72 -6.15 -0.77
C ARG A 16 1.34 -6.76 -0.94
N HIS A 17 0.68 -6.48 -2.06
CA HIS A 17 -0.65 -7.01 -2.36
C HIS A 17 -0.61 -8.36 -3.11
N HIS A 18 0.58 -8.90 -3.39
CA HIS A 18 0.77 -10.12 -4.19
C HIS A 18 0.08 -10.06 -5.55
N ILE A 19 0.03 -8.87 -6.16
CA ILE A 19 -0.57 -8.64 -7.48
C ILE A 19 0.53 -8.31 -8.48
N PRO A 20 0.71 -9.09 -9.55
CA PRO A 20 1.60 -8.74 -10.64
C PRO A 20 1.20 -7.39 -11.29
N PRO A 21 2.15 -6.53 -11.67
CA PRO A 21 1.82 -5.24 -12.27
C PRO A 21 0.99 -5.35 -13.55
N ASP A 22 1.24 -6.37 -14.38
CA ASP A 22 0.53 -6.62 -15.63
C ASP A 22 -0.95 -6.98 -15.40
N GLU A 23 -1.28 -7.64 -14.29
CA GLU A 23 -2.68 -7.90 -13.92
C GLU A 23 -3.47 -6.61 -13.65
N THR A 24 -2.79 -5.52 -13.29
CA THR A 24 -3.41 -4.20 -13.12
C THR A 24 -3.34 -3.39 -14.42
N TYR A 25 -2.17 -3.31 -15.05
CA TYR A 25 -1.96 -2.48 -16.23
C TYR A 25 -2.72 -2.92 -17.48
N ASN A 26 -3.03 -4.21 -17.60
CA ASN A 26 -3.77 -4.74 -18.74
C ASN A 26 -5.30 -4.59 -18.63
N LYS A 27 -5.81 -4.03 -17.53
CA LYS A 27 -7.26 -3.82 -17.34
C LYS A 27 -7.76 -2.55 -18.04
N ASP A 28 -9.08 -2.40 -18.11
CA ASP A 28 -9.68 -1.12 -18.48
C ASP A 28 -9.47 -0.07 -17.38
N GLU A 29 -9.63 1.20 -17.74
CA GLU A 29 -9.40 2.33 -16.83
C GLU A 29 -10.29 2.30 -15.58
N GLY A 30 -11.55 1.82 -15.69
CA GLY A 30 -12.45 1.72 -14.55
C GLY A 30 -11.94 0.70 -13.53
N THR A 31 -11.58 -0.49 -14.02
CA THR A 31 -11.01 -1.56 -13.20
C THR A 31 -9.69 -1.16 -12.56
N LYS A 32 -8.79 -0.48 -13.31
CA LYS A 32 -7.52 0.03 -12.75
C LYS A 32 -7.76 0.97 -11.57
N ARG A 33 -8.64 1.96 -11.73
CA ARG A 33 -8.96 2.93 -10.68
C ARG A 33 -9.50 2.24 -9.43
N PHE A 34 -10.37 1.25 -9.63
CA PHE A 34 -10.88 0.45 -8.52
C PHE A 34 -9.76 -0.30 -7.80
N MET A 35 -8.89 -1.00 -8.53
CA MET A 35 -7.77 -1.75 -7.94
C MET A 35 -6.82 -0.84 -7.14
N TYR A 36 -6.42 0.30 -7.70
CA TYR A 36 -5.57 1.25 -6.99
C TYR A 36 -6.25 1.82 -5.74
N ALA A 37 -7.54 2.16 -5.82
CA ALA A 37 -8.29 2.64 -4.68
C ALA A 37 -8.37 1.59 -3.56
N SER A 38 -8.59 0.32 -3.92
CA SER A 38 -8.59 -0.79 -2.95
C SER A 38 -7.23 -0.99 -2.28
N MET A 39 -6.14 -0.95 -3.04
CA MET A 39 -4.78 -1.04 -2.49
C MET A 39 -4.48 0.11 -1.53
N MET A 40 -4.84 1.33 -1.91
CA MET A 40 -4.67 2.53 -1.08
C MET A 40 -5.44 2.43 0.24
N LEU A 41 -6.71 2.01 0.20
CA LEU A 41 -7.53 1.86 1.41
C LEU A 41 -6.91 0.87 2.41
N GLN A 42 -6.40 -0.26 1.92
CA GLN A 42 -5.74 -1.23 2.78
C GLN A 42 -4.45 -0.67 3.41
N LEU A 43 -3.64 0.07 2.66
CA LEU A 43 -2.43 0.72 3.19
C LEU A 43 -2.76 1.74 4.29
N GLU A 44 -3.85 2.48 4.14
CA GLU A 44 -4.34 3.46 5.12
C GLU A 44 -4.78 2.79 6.43
N GLU A 45 -5.55 1.71 6.34
CA GLU A 45 -6.00 0.94 7.50
C GLU A 45 -4.82 0.31 8.26
N GLU A 46 -3.85 -0.27 7.55
CA GLU A 46 -2.64 -0.78 8.18
C GLU A 46 -1.80 0.34 8.85
N ALA A 47 -1.74 1.52 8.22
CA ALA A 47 -1.04 2.67 8.80
C ALA A 47 -1.77 3.20 10.05
N LYS A 48 -3.10 3.10 10.11
CA LYS A 48 -3.91 3.41 11.28
C LYS A 48 -3.65 2.40 12.41
N ALA A 49 -3.75 1.10 12.13
CA ALA A 49 -3.47 0.04 13.10
C ALA A 49 -2.06 0.19 13.73
N ARG A 50 -1.03 0.39 12.91
CA ARG A 50 0.35 0.63 13.39
C ARG A 50 0.47 1.87 14.29
N ARG A 51 -0.33 2.92 14.04
CA ARG A 51 -0.34 4.13 14.89
C ARG A 51 -0.99 3.84 16.23
N GLU A 52 -2.09 3.12 16.25
CA GLU A 52 -2.80 2.73 17.47
C GLU A 52 -1.95 1.81 18.34
N GLU A 53 -1.30 0.80 17.77
CA GLU A 53 -0.36 -0.08 18.46
C GLU A 53 0.79 0.70 19.12
N ARG A 54 1.39 1.65 18.39
CA ARG A 54 2.46 2.51 18.91
C ARG A 54 1.97 3.39 20.06
N GLN A 55 0.74 3.91 19.99
CA GLN A 55 0.16 4.71 21.06
C GLN A 55 -0.15 3.85 22.29
N ALA A 56 -0.71 2.65 22.11
CA ALA A 56 -0.94 1.70 23.19
C ALA A 56 0.37 1.30 23.89
N ALA A 57 1.40 0.95 23.12
CA ALA A 57 2.72 0.61 23.66
C ALA A 57 3.37 1.76 24.43
N ARG A 58 3.12 3.03 24.04
CA ARG A 58 3.57 4.20 24.80
C ARG A 58 2.82 4.36 26.12
N ARG A 59 1.50 4.14 26.14
CA ARG A 59 0.68 4.21 27.36
C ARG A 59 1.05 3.14 28.38
N MET A 60 1.41 1.93 27.93
CA MET A 60 1.83 0.83 28.83
C MET A 60 3.21 1.02 29.45
N LYS A 61 4.03 1.95 28.92
CA LYS A 61 5.39 2.24 29.42
C LYS A 61 5.44 3.45 30.36
N SER A 62 4.32 4.17 30.53
CA SER A 62 4.16 5.30 31.45
C SER A 62 3.48 4.85 32.74
#